data_AF-A0A976NY36-F1
#
_entry.id   AF-A0A976NY36-F1
#
_cell.length_a   1.000
_cell.length_b   1.000
_cell.length_c   1.000
_cell.angle_alpha   90.00
_cell.angle_beta   90.00
_cell.angle_gamma   90.00
#
_symmetry.space_group_name_H-M   'P 1'
#
loop_
_entity.id
_entity.type
_entity.pdbx_description
1 polymer ?
#
loop_
_entity_poly.entity_id
_entity_poly.type
_entity_poly.pdbx_seq_one_letter_code
_entity_poly.pdbx_strand_id
1 'polypeptide(L)'
;MKHECPLNRMSGFERILARVGGDALRSYCSSAIEDELRNLQNCMKTCLESVKQAQKVQEAVAKLDVPLSRENAATGAEIKRKYAKFSADLKVFVEEQRKLQAEAPEHPGDSKLKQNELQSRERVIKLLGKIQHRITRKRSDAWIEKNFADVGIVATIIGDNAFSGLDKPLRNELVLVLDHLISAVLLSPLTSQLTLDEMGAVLNQLAHIHDDIDAYIRSSSELLAKKREMYAKQGELTNSSCAEAIEEPVVKKQRIEMAMPSDHMVKVERIAAAEAATEAAGVNAIYEVFVSDLPWGTTREADVLSYFGIAGAVLSVQMPTMADGSTVGVAVVRFAALEGMTLALRMDGYPFNGKNIRVAVHKSA
;
A
#
# COMPACT_ATOMS: atom_id res chain seq x y z
N MET A 1 14.16 58.79 -22.79
CA MET A 1 14.04 58.09 -21.50
C MET A 1 12.78 57.25 -21.53
N LYS A 2 12.92 55.95 -21.26
CA LYS A 2 11.90 54.96 -20.88
C LYS A 2 10.76 54.70 -21.89
N HIS A 3 11.02 53.77 -22.81
CA HIS A 3 9.95 52.91 -23.33
C HIS A 3 9.66 51.85 -22.27
N GLU A 4 8.47 51.90 -21.68
CA GLU A 4 7.94 50.86 -20.82
C GLU A 4 7.60 49.62 -21.66
N CYS A 5 8.26 48.50 -21.35
CA CYS A 5 7.92 47.19 -21.90
C CYS A 5 6.54 46.76 -21.38
N PRO A 6 5.64 46.24 -22.24
CA PRO A 6 4.39 45.68 -21.75
C PRO A 6 4.70 44.41 -20.94
N LEU A 7 4.29 44.45 -19.67
CA LEU A 7 4.28 43.32 -18.74
C LEU A 7 3.82 42.05 -19.46
N ASN A 8 4.72 41.06 -19.48
CA ASN A 8 4.48 39.70 -19.90
C ASN A 8 3.17 39.19 -19.28
N ARG A 9 2.10 39.09 -20.09
CA ARG A 9 0.90 38.35 -19.70
C ARG A 9 1.29 36.88 -19.66
N MET A 10 1.70 36.42 -18.49
CA MET A 10 1.95 35.00 -18.29
C MET A 10 0.71 34.21 -18.70
N SER A 11 0.90 33.19 -19.53
CA SER A 11 -0.15 32.29 -19.96
C SER A 11 -0.89 31.74 -18.74
N GLY A 12 -2.20 31.43 -18.87
CA GLY A 12 -2.94 30.75 -17.79
C GLY A 12 -2.21 29.52 -17.27
N PHE A 13 -1.50 28.83 -18.16
CA PHE A 13 -0.63 27.69 -17.86
C PHE A 13 0.57 28.06 -16.98
N GLU A 14 1.29 29.14 -17.30
CA GLU A 14 2.46 29.59 -16.51
C GLU A 14 2.07 30.04 -15.10
N ARG A 15 0.86 30.61 -14.93
CA ARG A 15 0.33 30.97 -13.61
C ARG A 15 -0.04 29.75 -12.75
N ILE A 16 -0.40 28.63 -13.38
CA ILE A 16 -0.68 27.36 -12.70
C ILE A 16 0.65 26.69 -12.33
N LEU A 17 1.60 26.62 -13.27
CA LEU A 17 2.93 26.04 -13.02
C LEU A 17 3.69 26.78 -11.90
N ALA A 18 3.54 28.12 -11.79
CA ALA A 18 4.16 28.90 -10.72
C ALA A 18 3.52 28.69 -9.33
N ARG A 19 2.33 28.08 -9.25
CA ARG A 19 1.56 27.88 -7.99
C ARG A 19 1.66 26.46 -7.44
N VAL A 20 2.10 25.52 -8.25
CA VAL A 20 2.16 24.10 -7.92
C VAL A 20 3.59 23.77 -7.47
N GLY A 21 3.74 23.33 -6.21
CA GLY A 21 5.03 22.95 -5.64
C GLY A 21 5.74 21.85 -6.45
N GLY A 22 7.07 21.82 -6.36
CA GLY A 22 7.96 21.07 -7.27
C GLY A 22 7.59 19.59 -7.52
N ASP A 23 7.00 18.89 -6.55
CA ASP A 23 6.60 17.49 -6.72
C ASP A 23 5.28 17.33 -7.47
N ALA A 24 4.31 18.21 -7.23
CA ALA A 24 3.05 18.22 -7.97
C ALA A 24 3.25 18.73 -9.40
N LEU A 25 4.22 19.63 -9.62
CA LEU A 25 4.63 20.09 -10.95
C LEU A 25 5.24 18.95 -11.77
N ARG A 26 6.11 18.15 -11.14
CA ARG A 26 6.75 16.99 -11.75
C ARG A 26 5.72 15.92 -12.10
N SER A 27 4.81 15.61 -11.18
CA SER A 27 3.71 14.68 -11.43
C SER A 27 2.81 15.13 -12.57
N TYR A 28 2.45 16.42 -12.62
CA TYR A 28 1.61 16.96 -13.69
C TYR A 28 2.29 16.91 -15.06
N CYS A 29 3.58 17.29 -15.13
CA CYS A 29 4.35 17.21 -16.37
C CYS A 29 4.54 15.76 -16.83
N SER A 30 4.80 14.83 -15.90
CA SER A 30 4.90 13.41 -16.19
C SER A 30 3.58 12.86 -16.75
N SER A 31 2.44 13.16 -16.10
CA SER A 31 1.14 12.70 -16.59
C SER A 31 0.77 13.30 -17.95
N ALA A 32 1.06 14.58 -18.19
CA ALA A 32 0.81 15.21 -19.49
C ALA A 32 1.65 14.58 -20.62
N ILE A 33 2.92 14.25 -20.34
CA ILE A 33 3.78 13.55 -21.30
C ILE A 33 3.27 12.13 -21.54
N GLU A 34 2.83 11.41 -20.51
CA GLU A 34 2.25 10.07 -20.63
C GLU A 34 0.96 10.08 -21.46
N ASP A 35 0.12 11.09 -21.32
CA ASP A 35 -1.10 11.23 -22.11
C ASP A 35 -0.81 11.53 -23.59
N GLU A 36 0.17 12.41 -23.87
CA GLU A 36 0.64 12.66 -25.25
C GLU A 36 1.25 11.39 -25.88
N LEU A 37 2.04 10.63 -25.13
CA LEU A 37 2.59 9.35 -25.60
C LEU A 37 1.49 8.33 -25.89
N ARG A 38 0.45 8.27 -25.04
CA ARG A 38 -0.71 7.39 -25.24
C ARG A 38 -1.51 7.81 -26.47
N ASN A 39 -1.69 9.12 -26.67
CA ASN A 39 -2.38 9.67 -27.83
C ASN A 39 -1.61 9.39 -29.13
N LEU A 40 -0.29 9.59 -29.14
CA LEU A 40 0.58 9.25 -30.26
C LEU A 40 0.52 7.75 -30.58
N GLN A 41 0.57 6.90 -29.56
CA GLN A 41 0.46 5.45 -29.72
C GLN A 41 -0.88 5.04 -30.35
N ASN A 42 -1.99 5.68 -29.95
CA ASN A 42 -3.31 5.44 -30.52
C ASN A 42 -3.39 5.92 -31.98
N CYS A 43 -2.81 7.08 -32.29
CA CYS A 43 -2.71 7.58 -33.66
C CYS A 43 -1.90 6.61 -34.54
N MET A 44 -0.76 6.12 -34.05
CA MET A 44 0.06 5.14 -34.78
C MET A 44 -0.69 3.82 -35.02
N LYS A 45 -1.43 3.30 -34.03
CA LYS A 45 -2.26 2.10 -34.19
C LYS A 45 -3.33 2.29 -35.26
N THR A 46 -4.04 3.41 -35.22
CA THR A 46 -5.08 3.76 -36.20
C THR A 46 -4.49 3.88 -37.61
N CYS A 47 -3.32 4.52 -37.74
CA CYS A 47 -2.60 4.58 -39.02
C CYS A 47 -2.23 3.18 -39.53
N LEU A 48 -1.76 2.30 -38.64
CA LEU A 48 -1.36 0.94 -39.00
C LEU A 48 -2.55 0.09 -39.45
N GLU A 49 -3.71 0.23 -38.79
CA GLU A 49 -4.97 -0.39 -39.22
C GLU A 49 -5.44 0.14 -40.59
N SER A 50 -5.37 1.46 -40.80
CA SER A 50 -5.68 2.07 -42.09
C SER A 50 -4.77 1.55 -43.21
N VAL A 51 -3.46 1.40 -42.94
CA VAL A 51 -2.50 0.85 -43.92
C VAL A 51 -2.79 -0.63 -44.20
N LYS A 52 -3.09 -1.44 -43.17
CA LYS A 52 -3.52 -2.85 -43.35
C LYS A 52 -4.78 -2.95 -44.20
N GLN A 53 -5.75 -2.07 -43.99
CA GLN A 53 -6.98 -2.06 -44.78
C GLN A 53 -6.71 -1.65 -46.23
N ALA A 54 -5.86 -0.64 -46.46
CA ALA A 54 -5.43 -0.25 -47.80
C ALA A 54 -4.69 -1.39 -48.51
N GLN A 55 -3.85 -2.14 -47.80
CA GLN A 55 -3.15 -3.30 -48.35
C GLN A 55 -4.12 -4.43 -48.74
N LYS A 56 -5.13 -4.73 -47.92
CA LYS A 56 -6.20 -5.69 -48.27
C LYS A 56 -6.96 -5.28 -49.52
N VAL A 57 -7.29 -3.99 -49.65
CA VAL A 57 -7.96 -3.45 -50.85
C VAL A 57 -7.05 -3.59 -52.06
N GLN A 58 -5.76 -3.31 -51.93
CA GLN A 58 -4.79 -3.49 -53.00
C GLN A 58 -4.65 -4.96 -53.44
N GLU A 59 -4.60 -5.91 -52.50
CA GLU A 59 -4.57 -7.35 -52.80
C GLU A 59 -5.87 -7.83 -53.44
N ALA A 60 -7.02 -7.32 -53.03
CA ALA A 60 -8.31 -7.63 -53.64
C ALA A 60 -8.41 -7.07 -55.08
N VAL A 61 -7.94 -5.85 -55.31
CA VAL A 61 -7.86 -5.25 -56.65
C VAL A 61 -6.90 -6.03 -57.55
N ALA A 62 -5.76 -6.49 -57.02
CA ALA A 62 -4.82 -7.33 -57.76
C ALA A 62 -5.42 -8.69 -58.15
N LYS A 63 -6.31 -9.25 -57.34
CA LYS A 63 -7.04 -10.50 -57.65
C LYS A 63 -8.16 -10.32 -58.69
N LEU A 64 -8.69 -9.11 -58.84
CA LEU A 64 -9.79 -8.80 -59.74
C LEU A 64 -9.34 -8.48 -61.18
N ASP A 65 -8.02 -8.46 -61.43
CA ASP A 65 -7.39 -8.20 -62.74
C ASP A 65 -8.02 -7.03 -63.52
N VAL A 66 -8.40 -5.97 -62.79
CA VAL A 66 -8.92 -4.74 -63.40
C VAL A 66 -7.71 -3.86 -63.73
N PRO A 67 -7.50 -3.49 -65.02
CA PRO A 67 -6.42 -2.57 -65.36
C PRO A 67 -6.69 -1.24 -64.66
N LEU A 68 -5.84 -0.92 -63.69
CA LEU A 68 -5.86 0.38 -63.00
C LEU A 68 -5.81 1.48 -64.06
N SER A 69 -6.84 2.34 -64.09
CA SER A 69 -6.83 3.55 -64.92
C SER A 69 -5.50 4.29 -64.75
N ARG A 70 -4.99 4.89 -65.84
CA ARG A 70 -3.68 5.54 -65.92
C ARG A 70 -3.43 6.53 -64.77
N GLU A 71 -4.49 7.17 -64.28
CA GLU A 71 -4.49 8.11 -63.15
C GLU A 71 -4.31 7.41 -61.78
N ASN A 72 -4.91 6.23 -61.58
CA ASN A 72 -4.79 5.47 -60.34
C ASN A 72 -3.40 4.81 -60.22
N ALA A 73 -2.81 4.39 -61.34
CA ALA A 73 -1.44 3.88 -61.39
C ALA A 73 -0.42 4.97 -61.04
N ALA A 74 -0.61 6.19 -61.56
CA ALA A 74 0.24 7.35 -61.23
C ALA A 74 0.12 7.74 -59.74
N THR A 75 -1.10 7.76 -59.20
CA THR A 75 -1.36 8.06 -57.78
C THR A 75 -0.72 7.00 -56.87
N GLY A 76 -0.82 5.72 -57.23
CA GLY A 76 -0.17 4.64 -56.49
C GLY A 76 1.36 4.70 -56.53
N ALA A 77 1.95 5.10 -57.66
CA ALA A 77 3.39 5.32 -57.77
C ALA A 77 3.86 6.49 -56.90
N GLU A 78 3.08 7.57 -56.83
CA GLU A 78 3.37 8.73 -55.99
C GLU A 78 3.27 8.41 -54.49
N ILE A 79 2.26 7.65 -54.07
CA ILE A 79 2.13 7.18 -52.67
C ILE A 79 3.31 6.29 -52.29
N LYS A 80 3.72 5.36 -53.16
CA LYS A 80 4.91 4.52 -52.93
C LYS A 80 6.17 5.36 -52.78
N ARG A 81 6.34 6.40 -53.59
CA ARG A 81 7.48 7.32 -53.51
C ARG A 81 7.49 8.08 -52.18
N LYS A 82 6.34 8.61 -51.75
CA LYS A 82 6.21 9.30 -50.45
C LYS A 82 6.47 8.37 -49.27
N TYR A 83 5.96 7.14 -49.31
CA TYR A 83 6.22 6.14 -48.26
C TYR A 83 7.70 5.76 -48.19
N ALA A 84 8.35 5.56 -49.33
CA ALA A 84 9.79 5.27 -49.38
C ALA A 84 10.62 6.41 -48.79
N LYS A 85 10.25 7.66 -49.09
CA LYS A 85 10.89 8.85 -48.50
C LYS A 85 10.68 8.91 -46.99
N PHE A 86 9.45 8.77 -46.52
CA PHE A 86 9.14 8.74 -45.08
C PHE A 86 9.88 7.63 -44.33
N SER A 87 9.97 6.43 -44.93
CA SER A 87 10.69 5.31 -44.35
C SER A 87 12.20 5.59 -44.24
N ALA A 88 12.78 6.28 -45.21
CA ALA A 88 14.17 6.70 -45.16
C ALA A 88 14.39 7.76 -44.07
N ASP A 89 13.53 8.79 -44.01
CA ASP A 89 13.60 9.86 -43.01
C ASP A 89 13.45 9.29 -41.58
N LEU A 90 12.56 8.31 -41.39
CA LEU A 90 12.39 7.62 -40.10
C LEU A 90 13.65 6.85 -39.69
N LYS A 91 14.34 6.20 -40.63
CA LYS A 91 15.60 5.49 -40.34
C LYS A 91 16.68 6.46 -39.90
N VAL A 92 16.82 7.60 -40.59
CA VAL A 92 17.77 8.65 -40.22
C VAL A 92 17.46 9.18 -38.81
N PHE A 93 16.18 9.45 -38.51
CA PHE A 93 15.78 9.89 -37.17
C PHE A 93 16.14 8.86 -36.08
N VAL A 94 15.88 7.57 -36.30
CA VAL A 94 16.22 6.51 -35.34
C VAL A 94 17.73 6.40 -35.14
N GLU A 95 18.52 6.56 -36.20
CA GLU A 95 19.99 6.59 -36.11
C GLU A 95 20.51 7.82 -35.36
N GLU A 96 19.90 9.00 -35.57
CA GLU A 96 20.20 10.20 -34.79
C GLU A 96 19.86 10.03 -33.31
N GLN A 97 18.70 9.46 -32.98
CA GLN A 97 18.34 9.17 -31.58
C GLN A 97 19.33 8.19 -30.94
N ARG A 98 19.76 7.16 -31.67
CA ARG A 98 20.79 6.23 -31.19
C ARG A 98 22.13 6.92 -30.99
N LYS A 99 22.50 7.84 -31.87
CA LYS A 99 23.74 8.63 -31.74
C LYS A 99 23.69 9.54 -30.52
N LEU A 100 22.58 10.25 -30.31
CA LEU A 100 22.37 11.10 -29.12
C LEU A 100 22.39 10.31 -27.81
N GLN A 101 21.90 9.06 -27.81
CA GLN A 101 22.01 8.14 -26.67
C GLN A 101 23.44 7.65 -26.44
N ALA A 102 24.25 7.52 -27.48
CA ALA A 102 25.66 7.09 -27.39
C ALA A 102 26.62 8.25 -27.06
N GLU A 103 26.23 9.50 -27.36
CA GLU A 103 26.99 10.72 -27.08
C GLU A 103 26.70 11.31 -25.68
N ALA A 104 25.67 10.80 -24.99
CA ALA A 104 25.54 10.95 -23.54
C ALA A 104 26.67 10.17 -22.86
N PRO A 105 27.43 10.75 -21.91
CA PRO A 105 28.62 10.10 -21.37
C PRO A 105 28.24 8.92 -20.48
N GLU A 106 28.14 7.72 -21.03
CA GLU A 106 28.28 6.48 -20.26
C GLU A 106 29.79 6.30 -20.01
N HIS A 107 30.23 6.69 -18.80
CA HIS A 107 31.61 6.45 -18.40
C HIS A 107 31.82 4.93 -18.23
N PRO A 108 32.98 4.36 -18.60
CA PRO A 108 33.30 2.94 -18.39
C PRO A 108 33.24 2.46 -16.92
N GLY A 109 33.04 3.37 -15.96
CA GLY A 109 32.76 3.08 -14.55
C GLY A 109 31.30 2.68 -14.28
N ASP A 110 30.34 3.13 -15.10
CA ASP A 110 28.91 2.93 -14.87
C ASP A 110 28.47 1.47 -15.05
N SER A 111 29.16 0.69 -15.89
CA SER A 111 28.79 -0.71 -16.11
C SER A 111 29.11 -1.60 -14.89
N LYS A 112 30.22 -1.31 -14.19
CA LYS A 112 30.59 -2.02 -12.95
C LYS A 112 29.75 -1.56 -11.76
N LEU A 113 29.43 -0.26 -11.68
CA LEU A 113 28.54 0.29 -10.66
C LEU A 113 27.13 -0.29 -10.79
N LYS A 114 26.53 -0.25 -11.99
CA LYS A 114 25.21 -0.86 -12.27
C LYS A 114 25.18 -2.36 -11.95
N GLN A 115 26.26 -3.10 -12.23
CA GLN A 115 26.33 -4.54 -11.90
C GLN A 115 26.43 -4.79 -10.38
N ASN A 116 27.18 -3.97 -9.65
CA ASN A 116 27.29 -4.06 -8.19
C ASN A 116 25.97 -3.65 -7.49
N GLU A 117 25.27 -2.65 -8.01
CA GLU A 117 23.94 -2.24 -7.54
C GLU A 117 22.91 -3.37 -7.73
N LEU A 118 22.88 -3.99 -8.91
CA LEU A 118 22.00 -5.13 -9.19
C LEU A 118 22.29 -6.33 -8.27
N GLN A 119 23.57 -6.64 -8.03
CA GLN A 119 23.96 -7.70 -7.09
C GLN A 119 23.56 -7.37 -5.65
N SER A 120 23.72 -6.12 -5.23
CA SER A 120 23.33 -5.66 -3.90
C SER A 120 21.81 -5.75 -3.72
N ARG A 121 21.05 -5.37 -4.75
CA ARG A 121 19.58 -5.48 -4.77
C ARG A 121 19.11 -6.92 -4.67
N GLU A 122 19.70 -7.83 -5.43
CA GLU A 122 19.36 -9.25 -5.38
C GLU A 122 19.67 -9.86 -4.00
N ARG A 123 20.76 -9.41 -3.35
CA ARG A 123 21.08 -9.80 -1.97
C ARG A 123 20.04 -9.30 -0.97
N VAL A 124 19.60 -8.04 -1.07
CA VAL A 124 18.55 -7.49 -0.19
C VAL A 124 17.24 -8.27 -0.35
N ILE A 125 16.79 -8.52 -1.58
CA ILE A 125 15.56 -9.30 -1.84
C ILE A 125 15.66 -10.71 -1.23
N LYS A 126 16.80 -11.39 -1.41
CA LYS A 126 17.03 -12.72 -0.82
C LYS A 126 17.01 -12.67 0.72
N LEU A 127 17.56 -11.63 1.34
CA LEU A 127 17.54 -11.45 2.79
C LEU A 127 16.13 -11.19 3.30
N LEU A 128 15.37 -10.29 2.66
CA LEU A 128 13.97 -10.02 2.99
C LEU A 128 13.10 -11.29 2.92
N GLY A 129 13.25 -12.08 1.84
CA GLY A 129 12.57 -13.36 1.71
C GLY A 129 12.95 -14.37 2.79
N LYS A 130 14.23 -14.43 3.20
CA LYS A 130 14.69 -15.28 4.31
C LYS A 130 14.08 -14.86 5.65
N ILE A 131 14.03 -13.55 5.93
CA ILE A 131 13.43 -13.00 7.15
C ILE A 131 11.96 -13.40 7.21
N GLN A 132 11.21 -13.15 6.13
CA GLN A 132 9.79 -13.48 6.03
C GLN A 132 9.55 -15.00 6.16
N HIS A 133 10.39 -15.83 5.55
CA HIS A 133 10.29 -17.28 5.68
C HIS A 133 10.52 -17.77 7.12
N ARG A 134 11.46 -17.15 7.86
CA ARG A 134 11.72 -17.49 9.27
C ARG A 134 10.60 -17.03 10.19
N ILE A 135 10.01 -15.87 9.93
CA ILE A 135 8.85 -15.35 10.67
C ILE A 135 7.64 -16.29 10.51
N THR A 136 7.43 -16.83 9.31
CA THR A 136 6.25 -17.67 9.00
C THR A 136 6.40 -19.14 9.41
N ARG A 137 7.63 -19.68 9.48
CA ARG A 137 7.85 -21.11 9.80
C ARG A 137 8.28 -21.42 11.24
N LYS A 138 8.43 -20.43 12.14
CA LYS A 138 8.79 -20.51 13.58
C LYS A 138 9.12 -21.93 14.10
N ARG A 139 10.31 -22.44 13.75
CA ARG A 139 10.79 -23.78 14.17
C ARG A 139 12.15 -23.76 14.88
N SER A 140 12.76 -22.60 15.13
CA SER A 140 14.04 -22.50 15.84
C SER A 140 14.01 -21.37 16.85
N ASP A 141 14.44 -21.61 18.10
CA ASP A 141 14.47 -20.59 19.16
C ASP A 141 15.34 -19.36 18.80
N ALA A 142 16.39 -19.56 17.99
CA ALA A 142 17.31 -18.51 17.53
C ALA A 142 16.82 -17.73 16.29
N TRP A 143 15.51 -17.72 15.99
CA TRP A 143 14.99 -17.04 14.79
C TRP A 143 15.06 -15.51 14.90
N ILE A 144 14.98 -14.97 16.13
CA ILE A 144 15.02 -13.53 16.42
C ILE A 144 16.41 -12.98 16.12
N GLU A 145 17.46 -13.55 16.73
CA GLU A 145 18.86 -13.14 16.54
C GLU A 145 19.28 -13.20 15.07
N LYS A 146 18.91 -14.28 14.36
CA LYS A 146 19.19 -14.43 12.92
C LYS A 146 18.48 -13.39 12.06
N ASN A 147 17.27 -12.98 12.45
CA ASN A 147 16.56 -11.92 11.76
C ASN A 147 17.18 -10.56 12.04
N PHE A 148 17.61 -10.27 13.27
CA PHE A 148 18.31 -9.03 13.60
C PHE A 148 19.63 -8.90 12.85
N ALA A 149 20.41 -9.98 12.76
CA ALA A 149 21.64 -10.01 11.96
C ALA A 149 21.38 -9.72 10.48
N ASP A 150 20.36 -10.36 9.89
CA ASP A 150 20.01 -10.15 8.48
C ASP A 150 19.48 -8.73 8.22
N VAL A 151 18.72 -8.13 9.15
CA VAL A 151 18.29 -6.72 9.05
C VAL A 151 19.47 -5.76 9.18
N GLY A 152 20.43 -6.03 10.06
CA GLY A 152 21.66 -5.24 10.15
C GLY A 152 22.48 -5.27 8.86
N ILE A 153 22.58 -6.44 8.21
CA ILE A 153 23.22 -6.56 6.89
C ILE A 153 22.47 -5.72 5.85
N VAL A 154 21.14 -5.76 5.83
CA VAL A 154 20.33 -4.91 4.94
C VAL A 154 20.58 -3.43 5.20
N ALA A 155 20.65 -3.00 6.46
CA ALA A 155 20.94 -1.60 6.82
C ALA A 155 22.29 -1.14 6.28
N THR A 156 23.35 -1.96 6.42
CA THR A 156 24.67 -1.64 5.87
C THR A 156 24.67 -1.50 4.34
N ILE A 157 23.95 -2.39 3.64
CA ILE A 157 23.86 -2.37 2.18
C ILE A 157 23.13 -1.11 1.68
N ILE A 158 22.10 -0.66 2.39
CA ILE A 158 21.32 0.52 1.99
C ILE A 158 22.06 1.82 2.37
N GLY A 159 22.80 1.84 3.48
CA GLY A 159 23.55 3.01 3.94
C GLY A 159 24.71 3.46 3.03
N ASP A 160 25.24 2.59 2.17
CA ASP A 160 26.39 2.86 1.30
C ASP A 160 26.09 3.80 0.09
N ASN A 161 25.00 4.58 0.11
CA ASN A 161 24.56 5.54 -0.93
C ASN A 161 24.30 4.96 -2.34
N ALA A 162 24.54 3.66 -2.56
CA ALA A 162 24.32 2.95 -3.82
C ALA A 162 22.84 2.67 -4.13
N PHE A 163 21.92 3.01 -3.23
CA PHE A 163 20.47 2.77 -3.35
C PHE A 163 19.64 4.05 -3.52
N SER A 164 20.25 5.11 -4.09
CA SER A 164 19.53 6.36 -4.31
C SER A 164 18.60 6.30 -5.54
N GLY A 165 17.30 6.46 -5.29
CA GLY A 165 16.38 7.08 -6.26
C GLY A 165 15.30 6.21 -6.94
N LEU A 166 15.48 4.89 -7.12
CA LEU A 166 14.52 4.09 -7.93
C LEU A 166 13.83 2.90 -7.23
N ASP A 167 14.11 2.66 -5.95
CA ASP A 167 13.68 1.43 -5.26
C ASP A 167 12.53 1.64 -4.25
N LYS A 168 11.56 2.52 -4.56
CA LYS A 168 10.31 2.65 -3.78
C LYS A 168 9.63 1.30 -3.48
N PRO A 169 9.50 0.33 -4.42
CA PRO A 169 8.89 -0.96 -4.09
C PRO A 169 9.71 -1.77 -3.08
N LEU A 170 11.04 -1.75 -3.18
CA LEU A 170 11.90 -2.48 -2.25
C LEU A 170 11.86 -1.88 -0.84
N ARG A 171 11.77 -0.54 -0.73
CA ARG A 171 11.58 0.14 0.55
C ARG A 171 10.23 -0.22 1.17
N ASN A 172 9.17 -0.27 0.37
CA ASN A 172 7.86 -0.72 0.85
C ASN A 172 7.91 -2.18 1.35
N GLU A 173 8.59 -3.08 0.63
CA GLU A 173 8.80 -4.46 1.08
C GLU A 173 9.61 -4.55 2.38
N LEU A 174 10.66 -3.73 2.51
CA LEU A 174 11.44 -3.65 3.75
C LEU A 174 10.56 -3.21 4.92
N VAL A 175 9.75 -2.16 4.75
CA VAL A 175 8.82 -1.70 5.80
C VAL A 175 7.83 -2.80 6.19
N LEU A 176 7.25 -3.51 5.21
CA LEU A 176 6.35 -4.64 5.48
C LEU A 176 7.03 -5.79 6.21
N VAL A 177 8.26 -6.13 5.86
CA VAL A 177 9.02 -7.19 6.54
C VAL A 177 9.39 -6.76 7.97
N LEU A 178 9.74 -5.49 8.16
CA LEU A 178 10.00 -4.93 9.49
C LEU A 178 8.74 -4.94 10.36
N ASP A 179 7.58 -4.61 9.81
CA ASP A 179 6.29 -4.66 10.53
C ASP A 179 5.92 -6.08 10.98
N HIS A 180 6.05 -7.05 10.08
CA HIS A 180 5.87 -8.45 10.43
C HIS A 180 6.90 -8.93 11.46
N LEU A 181 8.16 -8.47 11.37
CA LEU A 181 9.21 -8.82 12.32
C LEU A 181 8.92 -8.25 13.71
N ILE A 182 8.64 -6.94 13.80
CA ILE A 182 8.32 -6.25 15.05
C ILE A 182 7.11 -6.90 15.68
N SER A 183 6.01 -7.09 14.94
CA SER A 183 4.81 -7.76 15.44
C SER A 183 5.11 -9.19 15.91
N ALA A 184 5.89 -9.96 15.15
CA ALA A 184 6.24 -11.33 15.53
C ALA A 184 7.14 -11.42 16.76
N VAL A 185 8.02 -10.44 16.97
CA VAL A 185 8.83 -10.31 18.18
C VAL A 185 7.93 -9.87 19.33
N LEU A 186 7.14 -8.81 19.19
CA LEU A 186 6.26 -8.32 20.25
C LEU A 186 5.25 -9.37 20.74
N LEU A 187 4.80 -10.27 19.88
CA LEU A 187 3.90 -11.37 20.24
C LEU A 187 4.64 -12.66 20.68
N SER A 188 5.97 -12.69 20.61
CA SER A 188 6.76 -13.88 20.96
C SER A 188 6.92 -14.02 22.48
N PRO A 189 6.73 -15.24 23.03
CA PRO A 189 7.02 -15.52 24.44
C PRO A 189 8.52 -15.45 24.77
N LEU A 190 9.39 -15.43 23.75
CA LEU A 190 10.84 -15.30 23.89
C LEU A 190 11.29 -13.83 24.02
N THR A 191 10.37 -12.87 24.13
CA THR A 191 10.76 -11.47 24.29
C THR A 191 11.24 -11.16 25.70
N SER A 192 12.50 -10.76 25.79
CA SER A 192 13.16 -10.21 26.97
C SER A 192 13.50 -8.74 26.76
N GLN A 193 13.84 -8.00 27.83
CA GLN A 193 14.31 -6.62 27.70
C GLN A 193 15.53 -6.51 26.77
N LEU A 194 16.46 -7.48 26.85
CA LEU A 194 17.62 -7.55 25.96
C LEU A 194 17.22 -7.64 24.48
N THR A 195 16.22 -8.46 24.13
CA THR A 195 15.72 -8.54 22.74
C THR A 195 15.05 -7.24 22.27
N LEU A 196 14.41 -6.49 23.18
CA LEU A 196 13.81 -5.19 22.85
C LEU A 196 14.88 -4.11 22.65
N ASP A 197 15.97 -4.18 23.40
CA ASP A 197 17.13 -3.27 23.26
C ASP A 197 17.87 -3.52 21.95
N GLU A 198 18.12 -4.78 21.62
CA GLU A 198 18.68 -5.19 20.32
C GLU A 198 17.81 -4.73 19.15
N MET A 199 16.47 -4.90 19.26
CA MET A 199 15.55 -4.44 18.22
C MET A 199 15.60 -2.92 18.05
N GLY A 200 15.72 -2.16 19.15
CA GLY A 200 15.91 -0.71 19.08
C GLY A 200 17.24 -0.31 18.43
N ALA A 201 18.32 -1.03 18.71
CA ALA A 201 19.62 -0.78 18.09
C ALA A 201 19.59 -1.01 16.58
N VAL A 202 18.94 -2.09 16.13
CA VAL A 202 18.77 -2.40 14.70
C VAL A 202 17.89 -1.35 14.00
N LEU A 203 16.81 -0.91 14.62
CA LEU A 203 15.96 0.16 14.06
C LEU A 203 16.70 1.49 13.96
N ASN A 204 17.56 1.82 14.94
CA ASN A 204 18.39 3.03 14.89
C ASN A 204 19.45 2.97 13.78
N GLN A 205 19.93 1.78 13.40
CA GLN A 205 20.84 1.63 12.25
C GLN A 205 20.15 1.91 10.91
N LEU A 206 18.83 1.72 10.84
CA LEU A 206 18.03 2.03 9.64
C LEU A 206 17.51 3.46 9.64
N ALA A 207 17.56 4.15 10.79
CA ALA A 207 17.15 5.54 10.91
C ALA A 207 18.14 6.47 10.21
N HIS A 208 17.64 7.55 9.62
CA HIS A 208 18.37 8.56 8.84
C HIS A 208 18.83 8.12 7.45
N ILE A 209 18.39 6.94 6.99
CA ILE A 209 18.71 6.44 5.64
C ILE A 209 17.71 6.96 4.60
N HIS A 210 16.41 6.96 4.91
CA HIS A 210 15.36 7.52 4.05
C HIS A 210 14.19 8.08 4.86
N ASP A 211 13.67 9.25 4.48
CA ASP A 211 12.59 9.96 5.19
C ASP A 211 11.29 9.13 5.35
N ASP A 212 10.97 8.27 4.37
CA ASP A 212 9.79 7.40 4.38
C ASP A 212 9.93 6.24 5.37
N ILE A 213 11.13 5.68 5.49
CA ILE A 213 11.47 4.64 6.46
C ILE A 213 11.56 5.24 7.88
N ASP A 214 12.08 6.45 8.01
CA ASP A 214 12.28 7.14 9.30
C ASP A 214 10.96 7.43 10.03
N ALA A 215 9.91 7.79 9.28
CA ALA A 215 8.58 7.98 9.85
C ALA A 215 8.03 6.68 10.48
N TYR A 216 8.25 5.54 9.81
CA TYR A 216 7.85 4.23 10.30
C TYR A 216 8.69 3.77 11.50
N ILE A 217 10.01 3.98 11.44
CA ILE A 217 10.92 3.64 12.54
C ILE A 217 10.55 4.43 13.81
N ARG A 218 10.22 5.72 13.69
CA ARG A 218 9.79 6.54 14.82
C ARG A 218 8.54 5.96 15.51
N SER A 219 7.51 5.64 14.72
CA SER A 219 6.28 5.02 15.22
C SER A 219 6.55 3.66 15.88
N SER A 220 7.43 2.85 15.29
CA SER A 220 7.77 1.53 15.83
C SER A 220 8.56 1.64 17.14
N SER A 221 9.50 2.58 17.24
CA SER A 221 10.29 2.83 18.45
C SER A 221 9.43 3.30 19.63
N GLU A 222 8.38 4.08 19.38
CA GLU A 222 7.40 4.47 20.41
C GLU A 222 6.63 3.26 20.96
N LEU A 223 6.27 2.29 20.10
CA LEU A 223 5.63 1.03 20.53
C LEU A 223 6.58 0.19 21.38
N LEU A 224 7.87 0.14 21.01
CA LEU A 224 8.89 -0.54 21.82
C LEU A 224 9.06 0.10 23.19
N ALA A 225 9.08 1.44 23.26
CA ALA A 225 9.18 2.17 24.52
C ALA A 225 8.01 1.82 25.46
N LYS A 226 6.78 1.85 24.95
CA LYS A 226 5.58 1.44 25.71
C LYS A 226 5.68 0.00 26.21
N LYS A 227 6.15 -0.94 25.39
CA LYS A 227 6.33 -2.33 25.82
C LYS A 227 7.45 -2.48 26.86
N ARG A 228 8.56 -1.76 26.73
CA ARG A 228 9.64 -1.76 27.75
C ARG A 228 9.14 -1.26 29.10
N GLU A 229 8.32 -0.21 29.12
CA GLU A 229 7.70 0.30 30.35
C GLU A 229 6.79 -0.74 31.02
N MET A 230 6.03 -1.52 30.24
CA MET A 230 5.20 -2.61 30.79
C MET A 230 6.05 -3.69 31.48
N TYR A 231 7.17 -4.09 30.85
CA TYR A 231 8.10 -5.07 31.43
C TYR A 231 8.85 -4.51 32.64
N ALA A 232 9.17 -3.22 32.65
CA ALA A 232 9.79 -2.55 33.80
C ALA A 232 8.84 -2.49 35.00
N LYS A 233 7.57 -2.15 34.79
CA LYS A 233 6.51 -2.12 35.82
C LYS A 233 6.21 -3.51 36.40
N GLN A 234 6.27 -4.57 35.58
CA GLN A 234 6.17 -5.95 36.06
C GLN A 234 7.36 -6.38 36.94
N GLY A 235 8.56 -5.83 36.71
CA GLY A 235 9.73 -6.10 37.56
C GLY A 235 9.65 -5.44 38.95
N GLU A 236 9.08 -4.23 39.04
CA GLU A 236 8.95 -3.50 40.31
C GLU A 236 7.89 -4.08 41.26
N LEU A 237 6.87 -4.78 40.75
CA LEU A 237 5.82 -5.41 41.56
C LEU A 237 6.28 -6.68 42.33
N THR A 238 7.54 -7.10 42.19
CA THR A 238 8.08 -8.26 42.93
C THR A 238 8.75 -7.90 44.26
N ASN A 239 8.87 -6.61 44.61
CA ASN A 239 9.50 -6.15 45.86
C ASN A 239 8.59 -5.31 46.78
N SER A 240 7.28 -5.55 46.76
CA SER A 240 6.39 -5.07 47.81
C SER A 240 5.40 -6.16 48.18
N SER A 241 5.57 -6.76 49.35
CA SER A 241 4.66 -7.79 49.85
C SER A 241 3.27 -7.20 50.09
N CYS A 242 2.27 -7.75 49.42
CA CYS A 242 0.94 -8.04 49.98
C CYS A 242 0.37 -9.20 49.17
N ALA A 243 0.18 -10.33 49.85
CA ALA A 243 -0.37 -11.54 49.28
C ALA A 243 -1.87 -11.36 49.03
N GLU A 244 -2.29 -11.44 47.77
CA GLU A 244 -3.59 -11.99 47.43
C GLU A 244 -3.48 -12.74 46.09
N ALA A 245 -3.91 -14.00 46.14
CA ALA A 245 -3.57 -15.04 45.19
C ALA A 245 -4.37 -14.92 43.88
N ILE A 246 -3.65 -14.86 42.76
CA ILE A 246 -4.12 -15.39 41.48
C ILE A 246 -2.98 -16.26 40.95
N GLU A 247 -3.11 -17.58 41.16
CA GLU A 247 -2.18 -18.58 40.63
C GLU A 247 -2.27 -18.63 39.10
N GLU A 248 -1.16 -18.35 38.39
CA GLU A 248 -0.95 -18.82 37.03
C GLU A 248 -0.16 -20.15 37.06
N PRO A 249 -0.59 -21.19 36.31
CA PRO A 249 -0.11 -22.55 36.51
C PRO A 249 1.25 -22.78 35.84
N VAL A 250 2.23 -23.16 36.65
CA VAL A 250 3.51 -23.73 36.20
C VAL A 250 3.26 -25.16 35.71
N VAL A 251 3.36 -25.41 34.39
CA VAL A 251 3.40 -26.79 33.86
C VAL A 251 4.79 -27.12 33.33
N LYS A 252 5.46 -28.01 34.07
CA LYS A 252 6.72 -28.68 33.75
C LYS A 252 6.58 -29.52 32.47
N LYS A 253 7.65 -29.54 31.67
CA LYS A 253 7.83 -30.41 30.49
C LYS A 253 7.61 -31.89 30.86
N GLN A 254 6.67 -32.57 30.18
CA GLN A 254 6.76 -34.00 29.93
C GLN A 254 6.09 -34.36 28.59
N ARG A 255 6.84 -35.12 27.81
CA ARG A 255 6.55 -35.74 26.51
C ARG A 255 5.54 -36.87 26.69
N ILE A 256 4.51 -36.97 25.83
CA ILE A 256 3.88 -38.19 25.29
C ILE A 256 2.83 -37.77 24.22
N GLU A 257 2.66 -38.66 23.23
CA GLU A 257 2.00 -38.51 21.93
C GLU A 257 0.45 -38.54 21.92
N MET A 258 -0.10 -37.96 20.84
CA MET A 258 -1.36 -38.27 20.12
C MET A 258 -2.75 -37.85 20.65
N ALA A 259 -3.54 -37.34 19.68
CA ALA A 259 -5.00 -37.15 19.58
C ALA A 259 -5.60 -35.75 19.90
N MET A 260 -6.02 -35.07 18.81
CA MET A 260 -7.05 -34.00 18.73
C MET A 260 -8.45 -34.57 19.10
N PRO A 261 -9.44 -33.80 19.60
CA PRO A 261 -10.07 -32.71 18.85
C PRO A 261 -10.49 -31.43 19.63
N SER A 262 -10.92 -30.47 18.83
CA SER A 262 -11.20 -29.04 19.00
C SER A 262 -12.50 -28.68 19.72
N ASP A 263 -12.46 -27.83 20.78
CA ASP A 263 -13.58 -26.96 21.18
C ASP A 263 -13.22 -25.86 22.22
N HIS A 264 -12.20 -25.02 21.99
CA HIS A 264 -11.86 -23.92 22.91
C HIS A 264 -11.26 -22.71 22.19
N MET A 265 -12.09 -21.93 21.47
CA MET A 265 -11.68 -20.60 20.98
C MET A 265 -12.70 -19.47 21.24
N VAL A 266 -13.85 -19.73 21.88
CA VAL A 266 -14.92 -18.70 22.01
C VAL A 266 -14.99 -18.02 23.39
N LYS A 267 -14.16 -18.43 24.36
CA LYS A 267 -14.26 -17.91 25.76
C LYS A 267 -13.30 -16.77 26.13
N VAL A 268 -12.24 -16.52 25.37
CA VAL A 268 -11.21 -15.53 25.76
C VAL A 268 -11.55 -14.12 25.26
N GLU A 269 -12.16 -13.97 24.08
CA GLU A 269 -12.61 -12.66 23.58
C GLU A 269 -13.80 -12.08 24.36
N ARG A 270 -14.62 -12.92 24.99
CA ARG A 270 -15.80 -12.47 25.76
C ARG A 270 -15.46 -11.86 27.12
N ILE A 271 -14.28 -12.16 27.68
CA ILE A 271 -13.88 -11.68 29.01
C ILE A 271 -13.16 -10.33 28.89
N ALA A 272 -12.28 -10.17 27.89
CA ALA A 272 -11.62 -8.90 27.62
C ALA A 272 -12.60 -7.79 27.16
N ALA A 273 -13.67 -8.16 26.44
CA ALA A 273 -14.73 -7.23 26.07
C ALA A 273 -15.65 -6.85 27.25
N ALA A 274 -15.76 -7.70 28.27
CA ALA A 274 -16.55 -7.42 29.47
C ALA A 274 -15.82 -6.50 30.46
N GLU A 275 -14.49 -6.61 30.56
CA GLU A 275 -13.67 -5.74 31.42
C GLU A 275 -13.52 -4.32 30.86
N ALA A 276 -13.48 -4.17 29.52
CA ALA A 276 -13.51 -2.85 28.88
C ALA A 276 -14.88 -2.15 29.00
N ALA A 277 -15.96 -2.91 29.25
CA ALA A 277 -17.30 -2.35 29.45
C ALA A 277 -17.49 -1.72 30.84
N THR A 278 -16.66 -2.07 31.82
CA THR A 278 -16.77 -1.58 33.20
C THR A 278 -16.04 -0.26 33.50
N GLU A 279 -15.09 0.18 32.67
CA GLU A 279 -14.32 1.41 32.92
C GLU A 279 -14.87 2.68 32.25
N ALA A 280 -15.92 2.59 31.42
CA ALA A 280 -16.46 3.75 30.68
C ALA A 280 -17.78 4.33 31.24
N ALA A 281 -18.16 4.00 32.48
CA ALA A 281 -19.40 4.48 33.11
C ALA A 281 -19.30 5.91 33.71
N GLY A 282 -18.59 6.83 33.05
CA GLY A 282 -18.24 8.14 33.60
C GLY A 282 -18.77 9.38 32.90
N VAL A 283 -19.19 9.33 31.62
CA VAL A 283 -19.72 10.51 30.92
C VAL A 283 -20.81 10.09 29.94
N ASN A 284 -22.04 10.60 30.15
CA ASN A 284 -23.22 10.39 29.32
C ASN A 284 -23.09 11.08 27.95
N ALA A 285 -22.19 10.61 27.08
CA ALA A 285 -22.15 10.97 25.67
C ALA A 285 -22.58 9.73 24.87
N ILE A 286 -23.80 9.76 24.33
CA ILE A 286 -24.35 8.64 23.57
C ILE A 286 -23.81 8.74 22.13
N TYR A 287 -22.82 7.92 21.79
CA TYR A 287 -22.21 7.90 20.47
C TYR A 287 -23.02 6.98 19.54
N GLU A 288 -24.06 7.53 18.93
CA GLU A 288 -25.01 6.79 18.09
C GLU A 288 -24.91 7.16 16.61
N VAL A 289 -24.97 6.14 15.77
CA VAL A 289 -24.92 6.27 14.31
C VAL A 289 -26.14 5.62 13.69
N PHE A 290 -26.75 6.30 12.72
CA PHE A 290 -27.87 5.82 11.94
C PHE A 290 -27.37 5.30 10.59
N VAL A 291 -27.72 4.05 10.26
CA VAL A 291 -27.33 3.37 9.04
C VAL A 291 -28.57 3.10 8.20
N SER A 292 -28.58 3.55 6.95
CA SER A 292 -29.66 3.32 5.99
C SER A 292 -29.16 2.62 4.72
N ASP A 293 -30.11 2.20 3.88
CA ASP A 293 -29.87 1.51 2.59
C ASP A 293 -29.31 0.08 2.72
N LEU A 294 -29.65 -0.63 3.83
CA LEU A 294 -29.28 -2.04 4.00
C LEU A 294 -30.11 -2.96 3.08
N PRO A 295 -29.53 -4.06 2.55
CA PRO A 295 -30.22 -4.97 1.65
C PRO A 295 -31.36 -5.75 2.34
N TRP A 296 -32.56 -5.65 1.78
CA TRP A 296 -33.73 -6.44 2.18
C TRP A 296 -33.46 -7.94 1.93
N GLY A 297 -33.34 -8.72 3.01
CA GLY A 297 -33.21 -10.17 2.97
C GLY A 297 -31.88 -10.74 3.51
N THR A 298 -30.88 -9.92 3.80
CA THR A 298 -29.66 -10.41 4.46
C THR A 298 -29.09 -9.31 5.35
N THR A 299 -29.49 -9.33 6.62
CA THR A 299 -28.81 -8.55 7.66
C THR A 299 -29.28 -9.05 9.02
N ARG A 300 -28.61 -10.08 9.53
CA ARG A 300 -28.70 -10.40 10.96
C ARG A 300 -27.97 -9.29 11.71
N GLU A 301 -28.40 -8.98 12.93
CA GLU A 301 -27.71 -7.99 13.78
C GLU A 301 -26.21 -8.30 13.92
N ALA A 302 -25.84 -9.59 13.86
CA ALA A 302 -24.46 -10.08 13.87
C ALA A 302 -23.60 -9.59 12.69
N ASP A 303 -24.19 -9.42 11.50
CA ASP A 303 -23.46 -8.99 10.30
C ASP A 303 -23.12 -7.50 10.39
N VAL A 304 -24.08 -6.70 10.86
CA VAL A 304 -23.90 -5.27 11.13
C VAL A 304 -22.88 -5.06 12.25
N LEU A 305 -22.96 -5.87 13.31
CA LEU A 305 -22.02 -5.82 14.42
C LEU A 305 -20.59 -6.17 13.97
N SER A 306 -20.42 -7.19 13.12
CA SER A 306 -19.11 -7.57 12.58
C SER A 306 -18.52 -6.49 11.68
N TYR A 307 -19.35 -5.87 10.84
CA TYR A 307 -18.92 -4.82 9.92
C TYR A 307 -18.50 -3.53 10.64
N PHE A 308 -19.29 -3.09 11.61
CA PHE A 308 -18.97 -1.90 12.41
C PHE A 308 -17.99 -2.16 13.56
N GLY A 309 -17.73 -3.43 13.90
CA GLY A 309 -16.67 -3.80 14.84
C GLY A 309 -15.26 -3.40 14.38
N ILE A 310 -15.06 -3.23 13.07
CA ILE A 310 -13.82 -2.69 12.49
C ILE A 310 -13.64 -1.20 12.83
N ALA A 311 -14.74 -0.46 12.97
CA ALA A 311 -14.72 0.96 13.31
C ALA A 311 -14.49 1.19 14.81
N GLY A 312 -14.94 0.28 15.68
CA GLY A 312 -14.69 0.35 17.12
C GLY A 312 -15.60 -0.57 17.94
N ALA A 313 -15.46 -0.52 19.28
CA ALA A 313 -16.28 -1.31 20.19
C ALA A 313 -17.76 -0.89 20.13
N VAL A 314 -18.60 -1.80 19.62
CA VAL A 314 -20.05 -1.62 19.50
C VAL A 314 -20.73 -2.12 20.77
N LEU A 315 -21.52 -1.25 21.42
CA LEU A 315 -22.27 -1.57 22.64
C LEU A 315 -23.61 -2.25 22.32
N SER A 316 -24.33 -1.75 21.31
CA SER A 316 -25.61 -2.33 20.89
C SER A 316 -25.94 -1.95 19.46
N VAL A 317 -26.56 -2.88 18.74
CA VAL A 317 -27.16 -2.64 17.43
C VAL A 317 -28.66 -2.81 17.57
N GLN A 318 -29.44 -1.83 17.13
CA GLN A 318 -30.90 -1.91 17.09
C GLN A 318 -31.37 -1.84 15.64
N MET A 319 -32.12 -2.86 15.22
CA MET A 319 -32.73 -2.89 13.89
C MET A 319 -34.25 -2.92 14.03
N PRO A 320 -34.94 -1.83 13.65
CA PRO A 320 -36.40 -1.83 13.63
C PRO A 320 -36.92 -2.88 12.65
N THR A 321 -37.81 -3.75 13.14
CA THR A 321 -38.55 -4.72 12.35
C THR A 321 -39.99 -4.25 12.16
N MET A 322 -40.58 -4.57 11.01
CA MET A 322 -42.01 -4.36 10.77
C MET A 322 -42.84 -5.44 11.49
N ALA A 323 -44.16 -5.22 11.58
CA ALA A 323 -45.10 -6.17 12.19
C ALA A 323 -45.04 -7.58 11.54
N ASP A 324 -44.61 -7.67 10.28
CA ASP A 324 -44.46 -8.93 9.53
C ASP A 324 -43.11 -9.63 9.77
N GLY A 325 -42.27 -9.11 10.67
CA GLY A 325 -40.95 -9.66 11.00
C GLY A 325 -39.85 -9.33 9.98
N SER A 326 -40.13 -8.54 8.95
CA SER A 326 -39.15 -8.05 7.97
C SER A 326 -38.34 -6.88 8.51
N THR A 327 -37.06 -6.78 8.13
CA THR A 327 -36.19 -5.65 8.51
C THR A 327 -36.45 -4.44 7.60
N VAL A 328 -36.52 -3.25 8.18
CA VAL A 328 -36.84 -2.00 7.45
C VAL A 328 -35.66 -1.53 6.57
N GLY A 329 -34.51 -2.20 6.64
CA GLY A 329 -33.29 -1.79 5.91
C GLY A 329 -32.56 -0.62 6.59
N VAL A 330 -32.81 -0.45 7.90
CA VAL A 330 -32.27 0.62 8.74
C VAL A 330 -31.73 0.01 10.04
N ALA A 331 -30.63 0.55 10.54
CA ALA A 331 -30.04 0.16 11.83
C ALA A 331 -29.54 1.38 12.61
N VAL A 332 -29.59 1.29 13.94
CA VAL A 332 -28.97 2.25 14.87
C VAL A 332 -27.86 1.52 15.61
N VAL A 333 -26.64 2.04 15.54
CA VAL A 333 -25.45 1.44 16.15
C VAL A 333 -24.93 2.36 17.25
N ARG A 334 -24.77 1.82 18.47
CA ARG A 334 -24.20 2.53 19.61
C ARG A 334 -22.74 2.11 19.81
N PHE A 335 -21.85 3.09 19.91
CA PHE A 335 -20.43 2.86 20.15
C PHE A 335 -20.04 3.21 21.59
N ALA A 336 -19.00 2.56 22.10
CA ALA A 336 -18.42 2.87 23.41
C ALA A 336 -17.61 4.17 23.40
N ALA A 337 -17.09 4.59 22.24
CA ALA A 337 -16.21 5.74 22.10
C ALA A 337 -16.54 6.61 20.88
N LEU A 338 -16.21 7.91 20.98
CA LEU A 338 -16.35 8.89 19.90
C LEU A 338 -15.52 8.51 18.66
N GLU A 339 -14.37 7.87 18.86
CA GLU A 339 -13.51 7.39 17.78
C GLU A 339 -14.23 6.36 16.90
N GLY A 340 -14.98 5.44 17.53
CA GLY A 340 -15.78 4.43 16.83
C GLY A 340 -16.88 5.05 15.96
N MET A 341 -17.57 6.06 16.50
CA MET A 341 -18.56 6.84 15.75
C MET A 341 -17.94 7.60 14.57
N THR A 342 -16.78 8.23 14.76
CA THR A 342 -16.10 9.01 13.71
C THR A 342 -15.61 8.12 12.58
N LEU A 343 -15.11 6.93 12.90
CA LEU A 343 -14.69 5.94 11.90
C LEU A 343 -15.89 5.36 11.15
N ALA A 344 -16.99 5.07 11.85
CA ALA A 344 -18.22 4.62 11.21
C ALA A 344 -18.77 5.64 10.21
N LEU A 345 -18.72 6.94 10.52
CA LEU A 345 -19.12 8.00 9.58
C LEU A 345 -18.25 8.05 8.31
N ARG A 346 -16.98 7.64 8.38
CA ARG A 346 -16.10 7.55 7.20
C ARG A 346 -16.44 6.37 6.30
N MET A 347 -17.20 5.40 6.81
CA MET A 347 -17.69 4.24 6.06
C MET A 347 -18.98 4.54 5.29
N ASP A 348 -19.44 5.79 5.28
CA ASP A 348 -20.52 6.25 4.41
C ASP A 348 -20.21 5.99 2.93
N GLY A 349 -21.13 5.33 2.23
CA GLY A 349 -20.98 4.98 0.82
C GLY A 349 -20.18 3.70 0.54
N TYR A 350 -19.69 2.98 1.54
CA TYR A 350 -19.00 1.70 1.32
C TYR A 350 -19.96 0.57 0.93
N PRO A 351 -19.52 -0.39 0.11
CA PRO A 351 -20.34 -1.53 -0.27
C PRO A 351 -20.48 -2.51 0.91
N PHE A 352 -21.72 -2.84 1.24
CA PHE A 352 -22.11 -3.86 2.21
C PHE A 352 -23.05 -4.85 1.51
N ASN A 353 -22.63 -6.12 1.41
CA ASN A 353 -23.36 -7.19 0.72
C ASN A 353 -23.91 -6.78 -0.68
N GLY A 354 -23.12 -6.02 -1.45
CA GLY A 354 -23.45 -5.60 -2.81
C GLY A 354 -24.32 -4.33 -2.94
N LYS A 355 -24.65 -3.65 -1.83
CA LYS A 355 -25.30 -2.33 -1.83
C LYS A 355 -24.46 -1.31 -1.06
N ASN A 356 -24.42 -0.07 -1.52
CA ASN A 356 -23.75 1.01 -0.80
C ASN A 356 -24.63 1.43 0.39
N ILE A 357 -24.07 1.39 1.59
CA ILE A 357 -24.75 1.85 2.79
C ILE A 357 -24.58 3.35 2.97
N ARG A 358 -25.53 3.97 3.65
CA ARG A 358 -25.45 5.36 4.07
C ARG A 358 -25.35 5.46 5.58
N VAL A 359 -24.41 6.25 6.07
CA VAL A 359 -24.10 6.39 7.50
C VAL A 359 -24.22 7.85 7.92
N ALA A 360 -25.10 8.14 8.87
CA ALA A 360 -25.37 9.49 9.36
C ALA A 360 -25.34 9.56 10.89
N VAL A 361 -25.07 10.74 11.44
CA VAL A 361 -25.15 10.98 12.88
C VAL A 361 -26.59 10.82 13.35
N HIS A 362 -26.83 9.98 14.36
CA HIS A 362 -28.15 9.87 14.96
C HIS A 362 -28.39 11.09 15.86
N LYS A 363 -29.46 11.85 15.59
CA LYS A 363 -29.93 12.91 16.49
C LYS A 363 -30.98 12.31 17.41
N SER A 364 -30.58 11.94 18.63
CA SER A 364 -31.52 11.63 19.69
C SER A 364 -32.26 12.94 20.04
N ALA A 365 -33.55 13.01 19.67
CA ALA A 365 -34.41 14.18 19.91
C ALA A 365 -35.14 14.06 21.25
#